data_AF-A0A4Y8XYM9-F1
#
_entry.id   AF-A0A4Y8XYM9-F1
#
_cell.length_a   1.000
_cell.length_b   1.000
_cell.length_c   1.000
_cell.angle_alpha   90.00
_cell.angle_beta   90.00
_cell.angle_gamma   90.00
#
_symmetry.space_group_name_H-M   'P 1'
#
loop_
_entity.id
_entity.type
_entity.pdbx_description
1 polymer ?
#
loop_
_entity_poly.entity_id
_entity_poly.type
_entity_poly.pdbx_seq_one_letter_code
_entity_poly.pdbx_strand_id
1 'polypeptide(L)' 'MRLTIFWERMADHFGSAYADSFARDHVMAELGGRTVNEALDAGWEAKDVWRAVCTAMGVPADKR' A
#
# COMPACT_ATOMS: atom_id res chain seq x y z
N MET A 1 -1.84 -8.60 8.75
CA MET A 1 -0.55 -7.86 8.84
C MET A 1 -0.80 -6.61 9.67
N ARG A 2 0.13 -6.20 10.55
CA ARG A 2 -0.01 -4.92 11.27
C ARG A 2 0.30 -3.74 10.34
N LEU A 3 -0.36 -2.61 10.59
CA LEU A 3 -0.16 -1.38 9.82
C LEU A 3 1.29 -0.88 9.87
N THR A 4 1.96 -1.01 11.01
CA THR A 4 3.38 -0.64 11.17
C THR A 4 4.28 -1.41 10.21
N ILE A 5 4.08 -2.74 10.09
CA ILE A 5 4.85 -3.59 9.18
C ILE A 5 4.59 -3.23 7.71
N PHE A 6 3.35 -2.86 7.37
CA PHE A 6 3.01 -2.36 6.04
C PHE A 6 3.81 -1.11 5.69
N TRP A 7 3.86 -0.13 6.61
CA TRP A 7 4.63 1.09 6.41
C TRP A 7 6.14 0.85 6.40
N GLU A 8 6.65 -0.09 7.20
CA GLU A 8 8.06 -0.50 7.12
C GLU A 8 8.41 -1.08 5.74
N ARG A 9 7.56 -1.95 5.17
CA ARG A 9 7.76 -2.50 3.82
C ARG A 9 7.65 -1.43 2.73
N MET A 10 6.67 -0.53 2.87
CA MET A 10 6.53 0.62 1.97
C MET A 10 7.77 1.51 2.03
N ALA A 11 8.26 1.81 3.24
CA ALA A 11 9.47 2.62 3.43
C ALA A 11 10.73 1.91 2.92
N ASP A 12 10.82 0.59 3.02
CA ASP A 12 11.93 -0.19 2.47
C ASP A 12 11.92 -0.19 0.93
N HIS A 13 10.73 -0.27 0.31
CA HIS A 13 10.59 -0.34 -1.14
C HIS A 13 10.62 1.03 -1.83
N PHE A 14 10.00 2.03 -1.21
CA PHE A 14 9.76 3.36 -1.78
C PHE A 14 10.57 4.47 -1.08
N GLY A 15 11.05 4.23 0.14
CA GLY A 15 11.60 5.26 1.01
C GLY A 15 10.52 5.86 1.92
N SER A 16 10.85 6.07 3.19
CA SER A 16 9.92 6.59 4.21
C SER A 16 9.25 7.91 3.81
N ALA A 17 9.98 8.83 3.17
CA ALA A 17 9.44 10.12 2.73
C ALA A 17 8.45 10.00 1.55
N TYR A 18 8.67 9.06 0.64
CA TYR A 18 7.82 8.88 -0.54
C TYR A 18 6.61 7.98 -0.23
N ALA A 19 6.75 7.03 0.70
CA ALA A 19 5.70 6.09 1.08
C ALA A 19 4.40 6.77 1.54
N ASP A 20 4.48 7.79 2.42
CA ASP A 20 3.28 8.49 2.93
C ASP A 20 2.57 9.29 1.81
N SER A 21 3.35 9.99 0.98
CA SER A 21 2.81 10.74 -0.16
C SER A 21 2.16 9.78 -1.16
N PHE A 22 2.82 8.67 -1.50
CA PHE A 22 2.25 7.65 -2.38
C PHE A 22 0.94 7.08 -1.83
N ALA A 23 0.89 6.78 -0.54
CA ALA A 23 -0.31 6.25 0.09
C ALA A 23 -1.51 7.21 0.10
N ARG A 24 -1.25 8.53 -0.02
CA ARG A 24 -2.26 9.59 -0.09
C ARG A 24 -2.67 9.95 -1.52
N ASP A 25 -1.72 9.98 -2.45
CA ASP A 25 -1.96 10.46 -3.81
C ASP A 25 -2.25 9.32 -4.80
N HIS A 26 -1.84 8.09 -4.50
CA HIS A 26 -1.96 7.00 -5.45
C HIS A 26 -3.27 6.23 -5.29
N VAL A 27 -4.18 6.44 -6.25
CA VAL A 27 -5.47 5.75 -6.35
C VAL A 27 -5.29 4.41 -7.05
N MET A 28 -5.73 3.33 -6.40
CA MET A 28 -5.62 1.96 -6.94
C MET A 28 -6.98 1.42 -7.32
N ALA A 29 -7.11 0.91 -8.55
CA ALA A 29 -8.33 0.25 -9.01
C ALA A 29 -8.66 -1.00 -8.18
N GLU A 30 -7.63 -1.74 -7.73
CA GLU A 30 -7.77 -2.92 -6.87
C GLU A 30 -8.42 -2.61 -5.51
N LEU A 31 -8.35 -1.36 -5.02
CA LEU A 31 -9.00 -0.90 -3.79
C LEU A 31 -10.40 -0.31 -4.03
N GLY A 32 -10.94 -0.53 -5.24
CA GLY A 32 -12.19 0.07 -5.69
C GLY A 32 -12.03 1.53 -6.10
N GLY A 33 -10.86 1.92 -6.61
CA GLY A 33 -10.57 3.30 -7.00
C GLY A 33 -10.33 4.21 -5.79
N ARG A 34 -9.65 3.70 -4.78
CA ARG A 34 -9.29 4.43 -3.55
C ARG A 34 -7.79 4.47 -3.34
N THR A 35 -7.35 5.43 -2.55
CA THR A 35 -5.97 5.50 -2.06
C THR A 35 -5.74 4.48 -0.93
N VAL A 36 -4.47 4.24 -0.58
CA VAL A 36 -4.10 3.39 0.56
C VAL A 36 -4.75 3.90 1.84
N ASN A 37 -4.68 5.22 2.09
CA ASN A 37 -5.26 5.81 3.28
C ASN A 37 -6.79 5.71 3.29
N GLU A 38 -7.45 5.98 2.17
CA GLU A 38 -8.91 5.82 2.09
C GLU A 38 -9.34 4.36 2.27
N ALA A 39 -8.58 3.40 1.73
CA ALA A 39 -8.88 2.00 1.93
C ALA A 39 -8.72 1.61 3.41
N LEU A 40 -7.64 2.03 4.06
CA LEU A 40 -7.41 1.78 5.48
C LEU A 40 -8.49 2.43 6.35
N ASP A 41 -8.90 3.67 6.05
CA ASP A 41 -9.97 4.39 6.75
C ASP A 41 -11.34 3.72 6.54
N ALA A 42 -11.58 3.20 5.35
CA ALA A 42 -12.75 2.38 5.03
C ALA A 42 -12.74 0.99 5.71
N GLY A 43 -11.73 0.68 6.53
CA GLY A 43 -11.62 -0.56 7.30
C GLY A 43 -10.98 -1.72 6.54
N TRP A 44 -10.29 -1.45 5.43
CA TRP A 44 -9.56 -2.50 4.72
C TRP A 44 -8.38 -3.00 5.54
N GLU A 45 -8.13 -4.30 5.44
CA GLU A 45 -6.95 -4.88 6.05
C GLU A 45 -5.68 -4.42 5.33
N ALA A 46 -4.66 -4.05 6.11
CA ALA A 46 -3.35 -3.66 5.56
C ALA A 46 -2.75 -4.73 4.64
N LYS A 47 -3.10 -6.01 4.84
CA LYS A 47 -2.66 -7.13 3.98
C LYS A 47 -3.25 -7.02 2.57
N ASP A 48 -4.53 -6.74 2.45
CA ASP A 48 -5.20 -6.54 1.16
C ASP A 48 -4.70 -5.28 0.47
N VAL A 49 -4.49 -4.21 1.25
CA VAL A 49 -3.90 -2.97 0.73
C VAL A 49 -2.49 -3.19 0.19
N TRP A 50 -1.62 -3.91 0.91
CA TRP A 50 -0.31 -4.31 0.40
C TRP A 50 -0.39 -5.18 -0.85
N ARG A 51 -1.35 -6.10 -0.89
CA ARG A 51 -1.56 -6.96 -2.04
C ARG A 51 -1.88 -6.14 -3.29
N ALA A 52 -2.76 -5.14 -3.14
CA ALA A 52 -3.12 -4.18 -4.18
C ALA A 52 -1.94 -3.30 -4.60
N VAL A 53 -1.16 -2.79 -3.63
CA VAL A 53 0.09 -2.03 -3.90
C VAL A 53 1.04 -2.88 -4.74
N CYS A 54 1.29 -4.13 -4.35
CA CYS A 54 2.16 -5.03 -5.11
C CYS A 54 1.65 -5.30 -6.52
N THR A 55 0.34 -5.45 -6.71
CA THR A 55 -0.24 -5.62 -8.06
C THR A 55 -0.11 -4.35 -8.89
N ALA A 56 -0.45 -3.18 -8.32
CA ALA A 56 -0.42 -1.90 -9.02
C ALA A 56 1.00 -1.49 -9.42
N MET A 57 1.98 -1.73 -8.55
CA MET A 57 3.38 -1.40 -8.79
C MET A 57 4.17 -2.53 -9.48
N GLY A 58 3.52 -3.67 -9.76
CA GLY A 58 4.19 -4.82 -10.37
C GLY A 58 5.36 -5.35 -9.53
N VAL A 59 5.26 -5.25 -8.20
CA VAL A 59 6.32 -5.71 -7.29
C VAL A 59 6.50 -7.21 -7.51
N PRO A 60 7.72 -7.67 -7.88
CA PRO A 60 7.95 -9.08 -8.19
C PRO A 60 7.58 -9.96 -6.99
N ALA A 61 6.99 -11.12 -7.28
CA ALA A 61 6.44 -12.05 -6.29
C ALA A 61 7.45 -12.48 -5.20
N ASP A 62 8.74 -12.40 -5.52
CA ASP A 62 9.85 -12.67 -4.59
C ASP A 62 9.87 -11.71 -3.38
N LYS A 63 9.21 -10.55 -3.48
CA LYS A 63 9.12 -9.52 -2.42
C LYS A 63 7.70 -9.31 -1.84
N ARG A 64 6.73 -10.17 -2.14
CA ARG A 64 5.31 -9.97 -1.76
C ARG A 64 4.99 -10.42 -0.33
#